data_AF-A0AAD7MCU4-F1
#
_entry.id   AF-A0AAD7MCU4-F1
#
_cell.length_a   1.000
_cell.length_b   1.000
_cell.length_c   1.000
_cell.angle_alpha   90.00
_cell.angle_beta   90.00
_cell.angle_gamma   90.00
#
_symmetry.space_group_name_H-M   'P 1'
#
loop_
_entity.id
_entity.type
_entity.pdbx_description
1 polymer ?
#
loop_
_entity_poly.entity_id
_entity_poly.type
_entity_poly.pdbx_seq_one_letter_code
_entity_poly.pdbx_strand_id
1 'polypeptide(L)'
;MKAFISSLLGYDPEHKNLEGGILGVVKASQMAVYGCVEAQGRGTLHCHMLVWVEGGLNSNEIKQRVLGTDPSNIDFGKRLLAFLDDTISNFIPEDPDPALKVPSNTHHPCSVRGIPVTTDDSPFSPERQKDLRNVVTQCQYHTHSKTCFKYWRGPPEPKTCRFDLHEDNFRAESCFDPETGEIHLRCLNGLVNNFNATMIEALRNNMDIKFIGSGASVKGILYYITDYITKSQLKTHVAFSMLELAVKKLGEFNPHEDDTTTRAKKLLQKCAYAMLSQQELPAQQVASELLDFQDHFMSHTYRNLYWTSFENFINREDPSPECY
;
A
#
# COMPACT_ATOMS: atom_id res chain seq x y z
N MET A 1 -0.44 -7.72 -12.35
CA MET A 1 -1.19 -8.05 -11.12
C MET A 1 -1.84 -9.43 -11.14
N LYS A 2 -2.64 -9.83 -12.15
CA LYS A 2 -3.22 -11.18 -12.21
C LYS A 2 -2.18 -12.31 -12.03
N ALA A 3 -1.07 -12.25 -12.78
CA ALA A 3 0.03 -13.19 -12.64
C ALA A 3 0.70 -13.16 -11.25
N PHE A 4 0.78 -11.99 -10.60
CA PHE A 4 1.28 -11.90 -9.23
C PHE A 4 0.34 -12.64 -8.25
N ILE A 5 -0.97 -12.43 -8.38
CA ILE A 5 -1.98 -13.08 -7.53
C ILE A 5 -1.97 -14.60 -7.74
N SER A 6 -1.96 -15.07 -8.99
CA SER A 6 -2.00 -16.51 -9.29
C SER A 6 -0.69 -17.21 -9.01
N SER A 7 0.45 -16.62 -9.37
CA SER A 7 1.75 -17.33 -9.41
C SER A 7 2.60 -17.09 -8.17
N LEU A 8 2.53 -15.90 -7.57
CA LEU A 8 3.31 -15.60 -6.36
C LEU A 8 2.48 -15.81 -5.10
N LEU A 9 1.27 -15.25 -5.04
CA LEU A 9 0.38 -15.50 -3.91
C LEU A 9 -0.21 -16.91 -3.95
N GLY A 10 -0.14 -17.62 -5.08
CA GLY A 10 -0.69 -18.96 -5.23
C GLY A 10 -2.21 -19.00 -5.05
N TYR A 11 -2.91 -17.88 -5.26
CA TYR A 11 -4.35 -17.80 -5.02
C TYR A 11 -5.10 -18.66 -6.03
N ASP A 12 -5.77 -19.68 -5.49
CA ASP A 12 -6.62 -20.60 -6.23
C ASP A 12 -8.07 -20.43 -5.77
N PRO A 13 -8.97 -19.90 -6.62
CA PRO A 13 -10.38 -19.73 -6.28
C PRO A 13 -11.13 -21.05 -6.11
N GLU A 14 -10.57 -22.17 -6.58
CA GLU A 14 -11.16 -23.51 -6.44
C GLU A 14 -10.64 -24.28 -5.21
N HIS A 15 -9.74 -23.68 -4.41
CA HIS A 15 -9.13 -24.26 -3.20
C HIS A 15 -8.44 -25.62 -3.41
N LYS A 16 -7.96 -25.92 -4.62
CA LYS A 16 -7.22 -27.15 -4.89
C LYS A 16 -5.76 -27.04 -4.46
N ASN A 17 -5.19 -25.83 -4.50
CA ASN A 17 -3.84 -25.58 -4.04
C ASN A 17 -3.78 -25.38 -2.52
N LEU A 18 -3.32 -26.41 -1.81
CA LEU A 18 -3.06 -26.38 -0.36
C LEU A 18 -1.58 -26.11 -0.01
N GLU A 19 -0.68 -26.04 -0.99
CA GLU A 19 0.73 -25.72 -0.77
C GLU A 19 0.93 -24.21 -0.50
N GLY A 20 0.02 -23.38 -1.04
CA GLY A 20 0.05 -21.93 -0.86
C GLY A 20 1.05 -21.22 -1.76
N GLY A 21 1.23 -19.92 -1.53
CA GLY A 21 2.22 -19.09 -2.22
C GLY A 21 3.28 -18.56 -1.27
N ILE A 22 3.96 -17.49 -1.68
CA ILE A 22 5.07 -16.88 -0.94
C ILE A 22 4.68 -16.28 0.42
N LEU A 23 3.39 -16.12 0.69
CA LEU A 23 2.85 -15.67 1.99
C LEU A 23 2.16 -16.80 2.77
N GLY A 24 2.29 -18.05 2.32
CA GLY A 24 1.50 -19.19 2.77
C GLY A 24 0.20 -19.37 1.96
N VAL A 25 -0.71 -20.18 2.50
CA VAL A 25 -2.01 -20.46 1.86
C VAL A 25 -2.90 -19.24 1.98
N VAL A 26 -3.33 -18.66 0.85
CA VAL A 26 -4.24 -17.52 0.86
C VAL A 26 -5.66 -18.01 1.13
N LYS A 27 -6.33 -17.42 2.14
CA LYS A 27 -7.66 -17.83 2.61
C LYS A 27 -8.71 -17.60 1.53
N ALA A 28 -9.12 -18.67 0.84
CA ALA A 28 -10.06 -18.52 -0.26
C ALA A 28 -11.55 -18.51 0.19
N SER A 29 -11.87 -18.79 1.46
CA SER A 29 -13.26 -18.93 1.95
C SER A 29 -13.93 -17.62 2.42
N GLN A 30 -13.17 -16.62 2.86
CA GLN A 30 -13.69 -15.33 3.32
C GLN A 30 -12.64 -14.22 3.09
N MET A 31 -12.79 -13.45 2.01
CA MET A 31 -11.91 -12.34 1.59
C MET A 31 -10.43 -12.71 1.43
N ALA A 32 -10.04 -13.28 0.28
CA ALA A 32 -8.68 -13.76 0.04
C ALA A 32 -7.70 -12.63 -0.31
N VAL A 33 -8.14 -11.75 -1.22
CA VAL A 33 -7.40 -10.59 -1.73
C VAL A 33 -8.37 -9.47 -2.04
N TYR A 34 -7.99 -8.23 -1.69
CA TYR A 34 -8.56 -6.99 -2.22
C TYR A 34 -7.42 -6.06 -2.63
N GLY A 35 -7.40 -5.61 -3.87
CA GLY A 35 -6.42 -4.65 -4.36
C GLY A 35 -7.07 -3.54 -5.18
N CYS A 36 -6.54 -2.32 -5.07
CA CYS A 36 -6.97 -1.16 -5.84
C CYS A 36 -5.75 -0.48 -6.46
N VAL A 37 -5.86 -0.05 -7.72
CA VAL A 37 -4.84 0.65 -8.48
C VAL A 37 -5.22 2.12 -8.54
N GLU A 38 -4.35 2.98 -7.99
CA GLU A 38 -4.49 4.43 -8.12
C GLU A 38 -3.36 5.01 -8.95
N ALA A 39 -3.65 6.08 -9.68
CA ALA A 39 -2.60 6.90 -10.26
C ALA A 39 -2.12 7.92 -9.21
N GLN A 40 -0.85 7.83 -8.85
CA GLN A 40 -0.26 8.76 -7.89
C GLN A 40 -0.12 10.15 -8.52
N GLY A 41 0.01 11.18 -7.68
CA GLY A 41 0.17 12.57 -8.14
C GLY A 41 1.46 12.86 -8.94
N ARG A 42 2.24 11.83 -9.29
CA ARG A 42 3.42 11.86 -10.16
C ARG A 42 3.21 11.08 -11.48
N GLY A 43 2.00 10.58 -11.72
CA GLY A 43 1.60 9.88 -12.94
C GLY A 43 1.87 8.37 -12.96
N THR A 44 2.51 7.80 -11.94
CA THR A 44 2.73 6.35 -11.85
C THR A 44 1.53 5.64 -11.23
N LEU A 45 1.23 4.44 -11.74
CA LEU A 45 0.24 3.54 -11.13
C LEU A 45 0.82 2.87 -9.88
N HIS A 46 0.01 2.73 -8.85
CA HIS A 46 0.36 2.07 -7.61
C HIS A 46 -0.78 1.18 -7.15
N CYS A 47 -0.47 -0.02 -6.68
CA CYS A 47 -1.46 -0.96 -6.19
C CYS A 47 -1.36 -1.08 -4.67
N HIS A 48 -2.45 -0.77 -3.96
CA HIS A 48 -2.61 -1.08 -2.55
C HIS A 48 -3.37 -2.40 -2.43
N MET A 49 -2.88 -3.36 -1.66
CA MET A 49 -3.46 -4.70 -1.57
C MET A 49 -3.50 -5.21 -0.13
N LEU A 50 -4.64 -5.80 0.23
CA LEU A 50 -4.82 -6.63 1.41
C LEU A 50 -4.84 -8.10 0.99
N VAL A 51 -4.07 -8.93 1.69
CA VAL A 51 -4.00 -10.38 1.48
C VAL A 51 -4.29 -11.07 2.80
N TRP A 52 -5.26 -11.97 2.82
CA TRP A 52 -5.58 -12.77 3.99
C TRP A 52 -4.98 -14.16 3.83
N VAL A 53 -4.17 -14.54 4.82
CA VAL A 53 -3.52 -15.85 4.88
C VAL A 53 -4.38 -16.76 5.76
N GLU A 54 -4.54 -18.02 5.35
CA GLU A 54 -5.23 -19.07 6.09
C GLU A 54 -4.57 -19.26 7.47
N GLY A 55 -5.38 -19.44 8.51
CA GLY A 55 -4.89 -19.44 9.89
C GLY A 55 -4.47 -18.07 10.43
N GLY A 56 -4.64 -16.98 9.66
CA GLY A 56 -4.48 -15.61 10.12
C GLY A 56 -5.46 -15.30 11.26
N LEU A 57 -4.93 -15.21 12.47
CA LEU A 57 -5.68 -14.89 13.67
C LEU A 57 -5.91 -13.38 13.79
N ASN A 58 -6.99 -12.99 14.44
CA ASN A 58 -7.20 -11.59 14.78
C ASN A 58 -6.28 -11.16 15.94
N SER A 59 -6.17 -9.85 16.16
CA SER A 59 -5.26 -9.27 17.15
C SER A 59 -5.47 -9.76 18.57
N ASN A 60 -6.72 -9.96 18.97
CA ASN A 60 -7.04 -10.40 20.33
C ASN A 60 -6.65 -11.87 20.51
N GLU A 61 -6.85 -12.70 19.50
CA GLU A 61 -6.43 -14.10 19.51
C GLU A 61 -4.92 -14.24 19.54
N ILE A 62 -4.18 -13.46 18.74
CA ILE A 62 -2.71 -13.43 18.77
C ILE A 62 -2.24 -13.05 20.18
N LYS A 63 -2.78 -11.95 20.73
CA LYS A 63 -2.44 -11.48 22.08
C LYS A 63 -2.73 -12.54 23.14
N GLN A 64 -3.90 -13.17 23.10
CA GLN A 64 -4.28 -14.23 24.04
C GLN A 64 -3.36 -15.44 23.97
N ARG A 65 -2.93 -15.86 22.77
CA ARG A 65 -2.03 -17.01 22.60
C ARG A 65 -0.59 -16.69 23.01
N VAL A 66 -0.15 -15.45 22.81
CA VAL A 66 1.20 -15.00 23.16
C VAL A 66 1.35 -14.74 24.66
N LEU A 67 0.38 -14.07 25.28
CA LEU A 67 0.41 -13.74 26.71
C LEU A 67 -0.22 -14.81 27.59
N GLY A 68 -0.95 -15.74 26.99
CA GLY A 68 -1.64 -16.81 27.71
C GLY A 68 -0.67 -17.84 28.30
N THR A 69 -1.14 -18.54 29.32
CA THR A 69 -0.39 -19.62 29.99
C THR A 69 -0.70 -21.01 29.44
N ASP A 70 -1.47 -21.08 28.34
CA ASP A 70 -1.84 -22.34 27.70
C ASP A 70 -0.60 -23.06 27.16
N PRO A 71 -0.25 -24.25 27.67
CA PRO A 71 0.92 -25.00 27.23
C PRO A 71 0.94 -25.33 25.74
N SER A 72 -0.23 -25.38 25.08
CA SER A 72 -0.33 -25.64 23.64
C SER A 72 0.17 -24.48 22.77
N ASN A 73 0.32 -23.28 23.34
CA ASN A 73 0.72 -22.07 22.64
C ASN A 73 2.16 -21.61 22.92
N ILE A 74 2.95 -22.40 23.69
CA ILE A 74 4.32 -22.03 24.11
C ILE A 74 5.21 -21.64 22.92
N ASP A 75 5.06 -22.31 21.77
CA ASP A 75 5.86 -22.03 20.57
C ASP A 75 5.10 -21.22 19.51
N PHE A 76 3.85 -20.82 19.76
CA PHE A 76 3.08 -20.03 18.79
C PHE A 76 3.79 -18.72 18.46
N GLY A 77 4.19 -17.96 19.48
CA GLY A 77 4.89 -16.69 19.29
C GLY A 77 6.18 -16.85 18.48
N LYS A 78 7.03 -17.82 18.84
CA LYS A 78 8.29 -18.10 18.13
C LYS A 78 8.04 -18.43 16.66
N ARG A 79 7.06 -19.29 16.36
CA ARG A 79 6.71 -19.66 14.98
C ARG A 79 6.17 -18.46 14.19
N LEU A 80 5.36 -17.60 14.80
CA LEU A 80 4.86 -16.38 14.16
C LEU A 80 6.00 -15.41 13.85
N LEU A 81 6.91 -15.17 14.79
CA LEU A 81 8.07 -14.29 14.54
C LEU A 81 8.97 -14.86 13.45
N ALA A 82 9.26 -16.17 13.47
CA ALA A 82 10.05 -16.82 12.43
C ALA A 82 9.40 -16.71 11.05
N PHE A 83 8.08 -16.90 10.95
CA PHE A 83 7.34 -16.71 9.71
C PHE A 83 7.43 -15.26 9.19
N LEU A 84 7.28 -14.27 10.08
CA LEU A 84 7.35 -12.86 9.71
C LEU A 84 8.77 -12.44 9.30
N ASP A 85 9.79 -12.95 10.00
CA ASP A 85 11.20 -12.67 9.69
C ASP A 85 11.64 -13.31 8.37
N ASP A 86 11.09 -14.47 8.01
CA ASP A 86 11.30 -15.10 6.69
C ASP A 86 10.57 -14.34 5.57
N THR A 87 9.36 -13.86 5.85
CA THR A 87 8.50 -13.19 4.86
C THR A 87 8.93 -11.75 4.57
N ILE A 88 9.39 -11.01 5.60
CA ILE A 88 9.63 -9.56 5.55
C ILE A 88 11.11 -9.27 5.72
N SER A 89 11.69 -8.66 4.70
CA SER A 89 13.06 -8.16 4.66
C SER A 89 13.09 -6.63 4.75
N ASN A 90 14.12 -6.08 5.37
CA ASN A 90 14.33 -4.63 5.53
C ASN A 90 15.82 -4.27 5.55
N PHE A 91 16.61 -4.95 4.74
CA PHE A 91 18.03 -4.70 4.58
C PHE A 91 18.43 -4.80 3.11
N ILE A 92 19.59 -4.24 2.80
CA ILE A 92 20.22 -4.42 1.49
C ILE A 92 21.06 -5.70 1.56
N PRO A 93 20.82 -6.71 0.69
CA PRO A 93 21.65 -7.90 0.63
C PRO A 93 23.12 -7.56 0.38
N GLU A 94 24.02 -8.38 0.94
CA GLU A 94 25.46 -8.23 0.74
C GLU A 94 25.83 -8.39 -0.74
N ASP A 95 26.90 -7.70 -1.15
CA ASP A 95 27.45 -7.84 -2.48
C ASP A 95 28.29 -9.13 -2.56
N PRO A 96 27.89 -10.14 -3.35
CA PRO A 96 28.60 -11.41 -3.39
C PRO A 96 29.98 -11.30 -4.06
N ASP A 97 30.13 -10.38 -5.03
CA ASP A 97 31.40 -10.08 -5.69
C ASP A 97 31.32 -8.72 -6.43
N PRO A 98 32.15 -7.73 -6.07
CA PRO A 98 32.25 -6.45 -6.77
C PRO A 98 32.59 -6.55 -8.27
N ALA A 99 33.33 -7.59 -8.67
CA ALA A 99 33.74 -7.83 -10.06
C ALA A 99 32.60 -8.44 -10.90
N LEU A 100 31.69 -9.20 -10.28
CA LEU A 100 30.53 -9.79 -10.94
C LEU A 100 29.61 -8.71 -11.51
N LYS A 101 29.23 -8.88 -12.78
CA LYS A 101 28.35 -7.96 -13.52
C LYS A 101 27.07 -8.67 -13.94
N VAL A 102 25.95 -8.04 -13.62
CA VAL A 102 24.61 -8.39 -14.08
C VAL A 102 24.00 -7.23 -14.85
N PRO A 103 22.94 -7.44 -15.65
CA PRO A 103 22.32 -6.36 -16.44
C PRO A 103 21.94 -5.11 -15.62
N SER A 104 21.52 -5.30 -14.37
CA SER A 104 21.17 -4.21 -13.43
C SER A 104 22.34 -3.40 -12.90
N ASN A 105 23.59 -3.78 -13.19
CA ASN A 105 24.75 -2.91 -12.98
C ASN A 105 24.90 -1.84 -14.07
N THR A 106 24.44 -2.13 -15.29
CA THR A 106 24.62 -1.25 -16.45
C THR A 106 23.37 -0.43 -16.75
N HIS A 107 22.20 -1.03 -16.56
CA HIS A 107 20.92 -0.40 -16.80
C HIS A 107 20.17 -0.20 -15.49
N HIS A 108 19.18 0.68 -15.48
CA HIS A 108 18.31 0.86 -14.33
C HIS A 108 17.70 -0.50 -13.92
N PRO A 109 17.80 -0.95 -12.65
CA PRO A 109 17.37 -2.29 -12.25
C PRO A 109 15.92 -2.63 -12.63
N CYS A 110 15.01 -1.66 -12.58
CA CYS A 110 13.59 -1.81 -12.95
C CYS A 110 13.33 -1.88 -14.48
N SER A 111 14.35 -1.64 -15.32
CA SER A 111 14.23 -1.62 -16.79
C SER A 111 14.72 -2.91 -17.45
N VAL A 112 15.30 -3.82 -16.67
CA VAL A 112 15.82 -5.11 -17.14
C VAL A 112 15.07 -6.26 -16.50
N ARG A 113 15.06 -7.42 -17.16
CA ARG A 113 14.53 -8.66 -16.57
C ARG A 113 15.49 -9.16 -15.48
N GLY A 114 14.92 -9.82 -14.48
CA GLY A 114 15.71 -10.50 -13.45
C GLY A 114 16.50 -11.68 -14.00
N ILE A 115 17.43 -12.18 -13.19
CA ILE A 115 18.22 -13.37 -13.51
C ILE A 115 17.28 -14.59 -13.59
N PRO A 116 17.23 -15.32 -14.72
CA PRO A 116 16.41 -16.52 -14.84
C PRO A 116 16.85 -17.59 -13.83
N VAL A 117 15.89 -18.26 -13.20
CA VAL A 117 16.18 -19.46 -12.40
C VAL A 117 16.20 -20.64 -13.37
N THR A 118 17.36 -21.28 -13.56
CA THR A 118 17.41 -22.55 -14.32
C THR A 118 17.25 -23.74 -13.36
N THR A 119 16.83 -24.89 -13.88
CA THR A 119 16.52 -26.09 -13.07
C THR A 119 17.74 -26.68 -12.35
N ASP A 120 18.95 -26.32 -12.77
CA ASP A 120 20.22 -26.81 -12.21
C ASP A 120 20.91 -25.77 -11.31
N ASP A 121 20.37 -24.56 -11.20
CA ASP A 121 20.96 -23.52 -10.36
C ASP A 121 20.62 -23.73 -8.89
N SER A 122 21.63 -23.54 -8.03
CA SER A 122 21.39 -23.22 -6.62
C SER A 122 20.35 -22.09 -6.55
N PRO A 123 19.34 -22.17 -5.67
CA PRO A 123 18.35 -21.11 -5.51
C PRO A 123 18.97 -19.73 -5.20
N PHE A 124 20.25 -19.67 -4.86
CA PHE A 124 21.00 -18.45 -4.57
C PHE A 124 22.29 -18.38 -5.39
N SER A 125 22.19 -18.16 -6.70
CA SER A 125 23.37 -17.84 -7.50
C SER A 125 23.92 -16.45 -7.11
N PRO A 126 25.25 -16.23 -7.15
CA PRO A 126 25.87 -14.92 -6.94
C PRO A 126 25.26 -13.84 -7.84
N GLU A 127 24.89 -14.19 -9.07
CA GLU A 127 24.24 -13.29 -10.03
C GLU A 127 22.87 -12.83 -9.53
N ARG A 128 22.04 -13.76 -9.04
CA ARG A 128 20.72 -13.44 -8.50
C ARG A 128 20.84 -12.56 -7.26
N GLN A 129 21.77 -12.87 -6.34
CA GLN A 129 22.01 -12.05 -5.16
C GLN A 129 22.50 -10.64 -5.54
N LYS A 130 23.42 -10.53 -6.51
CA LYS A 130 23.89 -9.23 -7.03
C LYS A 130 22.74 -8.42 -7.64
N ASP A 131 21.87 -9.05 -8.42
CA ASP A 131 20.71 -8.40 -9.01
C ASP A 131 19.68 -7.96 -7.97
N LEU A 132 19.33 -8.84 -7.01
CA LEU A 132 18.45 -8.51 -5.89
C LEU A 132 18.99 -7.32 -5.10
N ARG A 133 20.29 -7.32 -4.78
CA ARG A 133 20.95 -6.18 -4.13
C ARG A 133 20.73 -4.88 -4.91
N ASN A 134 20.95 -4.89 -6.22
CA ASN A 134 20.79 -3.70 -7.06
C ASN A 134 19.33 -3.22 -7.07
N VAL A 135 18.36 -4.13 -7.20
CA VAL A 135 16.94 -3.80 -7.18
C VAL A 135 16.51 -3.25 -5.82
N VAL A 136 16.89 -3.88 -4.71
CA VAL A 136 16.55 -3.42 -3.35
C VAL A 136 17.15 -2.05 -3.08
N THR A 137 18.42 -1.84 -3.47
CA THR A 137 19.09 -0.54 -3.32
C THR A 137 18.35 0.55 -4.09
N GLN A 138 17.92 0.26 -5.32
CA GLN A 138 17.23 1.24 -6.15
C GLN A 138 15.78 1.51 -5.71
N CYS A 139 15.06 0.45 -5.32
CA CYS A 139 13.61 0.50 -5.12
C CYS A 139 13.20 0.72 -3.67
N GLN A 140 14.00 0.27 -2.70
CA GLN A 140 13.61 0.25 -1.28
C GLN A 140 14.41 1.20 -0.40
N TYR A 141 15.62 1.55 -0.81
CA TYR A 141 16.43 2.48 -0.04
C TYR A 141 15.86 3.89 -0.10
N HIS A 142 15.59 4.45 1.07
CA HIS A 142 14.98 5.75 1.22
C HIS A 142 16.02 6.87 1.17
N THR A 143 15.83 7.81 0.25
CA THR A 143 16.54 9.09 0.27
C THR A 143 15.58 10.19 0.70
N HIS A 144 15.89 10.84 1.81
CA HIS A 144 15.07 11.93 2.33
C HIS A 144 14.87 13.05 1.32
N SER A 145 13.63 13.49 1.19
CA SER A 145 13.27 14.62 0.32
C SER A 145 12.30 15.56 1.05
N LYS A 146 11.93 16.67 0.41
CA LYS A 146 10.98 17.64 0.99
C LYS A 146 9.65 17.00 1.41
N THR A 147 9.22 15.90 0.78
CA THR A 147 7.99 15.20 1.15
C THR A 147 8.08 14.52 2.51
N CYS A 148 9.27 14.11 2.94
CA CYS A 148 9.49 13.46 4.23
C CYS A 148 9.19 14.41 5.39
N PHE A 149 9.39 15.71 5.16
CA PHE A 149 9.23 16.76 6.17
C PHE A 149 8.01 17.64 5.91
N LYS A 150 7.07 17.19 5.06
CA LYS A 150 5.87 17.96 4.67
C LYS A 150 5.06 18.46 5.88
N TYR A 151 4.99 17.68 6.94
CA TYR A 151 4.22 17.99 8.15
C TYR A 151 5.07 18.48 9.31
N TRP A 152 6.38 18.66 9.11
CA TRP A 152 7.25 19.20 10.13
C TRP A 152 6.95 20.69 10.33
N ARG A 153 6.52 21.05 11.54
CA ARG A 153 6.01 22.40 11.86
C ARG A 153 7.08 23.36 12.39
N GLY A 154 8.35 22.97 12.34
CA GLY A 154 9.47 23.78 12.79
C GLY A 154 10.14 23.23 14.06
N PRO A 155 11.05 24.02 14.67
CA PRO A 155 11.90 23.59 15.79
C PRO A 155 11.13 23.01 16.99
N PRO A 156 11.79 22.19 17.83
CA PRO A 156 13.22 21.87 17.79
C PRO A 156 13.59 20.83 16.72
N GLU A 157 14.83 20.92 16.24
CA GLU A 157 15.49 19.85 15.50
C GLU A 157 15.75 18.65 16.42
N PRO A 158 15.88 17.42 15.88
CA PRO A 158 15.96 17.05 14.46
C PRO A 158 14.61 16.94 13.75
N LYS A 159 14.64 17.04 12.41
CA LYS A 159 13.45 16.78 11.58
C LYS A 159 13.13 15.30 11.57
N THR A 160 11.96 14.92 12.04
CA THR A 160 11.49 13.53 11.94
C THR A 160 10.90 13.25 10.56
N CYS A 161 11.34 12.16 9.94
CA CYS A 161 10.74 11.68 8.70
C CYS A 161 9.29 11.24 8.97
N ARG A 162 8.32 11.74 8.20
CA ARG A 162 6.90 11.35 8.36
C ARG A 162 6.64 9.86 8.13
N PHE A 163 7.58 9.17 7.49
CA PHE A 163 7.52 7.74 7.19
C PHE A 163 8.23 6.89 8.26
N ASP A 164 8.80 7.54 9.28
CA ASP A 164 9.57 6.90 10.34
C ASP A 164 10.75 6.06 9.81
N LEU A 165 11.44 6.59 8.79
CA LEU A 165 12.66 6.01 8.22
C LEU A 165 13.85 6.83 8.70
N HIS A 166 14.72 6.21 9.49
CA HIS A 166 15.89 6.85 10.09
C HIS A 166 17.02 5.83 10.26
N GLU A 167 18.27 6.25 10.19
CA GLU A 167 19.44 5.36 10.32
C GLU A 167 19.49 4.69 11.71
N ASP A 168 19.06 5.41 12.75
CA ASP A 168 18.99 4.90 14.13
C ASP A 168 17.87 3.89 14.37
N ASN A 169 16.94 3.73 13.41
CA ASN A 169 15.87 2.73 13.53
C ASN A 169 16.47 1.34 13.30
N PHE A 170 16.96 0.73 14.38
CA PHE A 170 17.58 -0.59 14.37
C PHE A 170 17.01 -1.49 15.47
N ARG A 171 16.71 -2.73 15.10
CA ARG A 171 16.34 -3.81 16.00
C ARG A 171 16.83 -5.13 15.42
N ALA A 172 17.70 -5.83 16.15
CA ALA A 172 18.31 -7.07 15.65
C ALA A 172 17.31 -8.23 15.50
N GLU A 173 16.38 -8.36 16.45
CA GLU A 173 15.47 -9.51 16.53
C GLU A 173 14.03 -9.05 16.72
N SER A 174 13.10 -9.80 16.11
CA SER A 174 11.67 -9.62 16.32
C SER A 174 11.27 -10.14 17.70
N CYS A 175 10.37 -9.44 18.39
CA CYS A 175 9.91 -9.85 19.71
C CYS A 175 8.45 -9.43 19.96
N PHE A 176 7.85 -10.04 20.98
CA PHE A 176 6.60 -9.55 21.56
C PHE A 176 6.89 -8.69 22.78
N ASP A 177 6.11 -7.63 22.96
CA ASP A 177 6.02 -6.93 24.22
C ASP A 177 5.33 -7.85 25.26
N PRO A 178 5.98 -8.12 26.41
CA PRO A 178 5.46 -9.05 27.41
C PRO A 178 4.25 -8.53 28.18
N GLU A 179 3.98 -7.23 28.17
CA GLU A 179 2.84 -6.61 28.85
C GLU A 179 1.67 -6.38 27.89
N THR A 180 1.96 -5.88 26.69
CA THR A 180 0.93 -5.47 25.74
C THR A 180 0.58 -6.58 24.74
N GLY A 181 1.51 -7.51 24.48
CA GLY A 181 1.41 -8.53 23.44
C GLY A 181 1.61 -7.98 22.03
N GLU A 182 2.09 -6.73 21.90
CA GLU A 182 2.38 -6.12 20.59
C GLU A 182 3.64 -6.71 19.96
N ILE A 183 3.63 -6.81 18.62
CA ILE A 183 4.77 -7.32 17.86
C ILE A 183 5.69 -6.16 17.51
N HIS A 184 6.97 -6.31 17.84
CA HIS A 184 8.03 -5.47 17.32
C HIS A 184 8.89 -6.28 16.36
N LEU A 185 8.79 -5.99 15.06
CA LEU A 185 9.58 -6.66 14.03
C LEU A 185 11.02 -6.15 14.04
N ARG A 186 11.97 -7.03 13.71
CA ARG A 186 13.36 -6.65 13.47
C ARG A 186 13.43 -5.57 12.40
N CYS A 187 14.41 -4.69 12.54
CA CYS A 187 14.73 -3.64 11.58
C CYS A 187 16.24 -3.60 11.44
N LEU A 188 16.77 -4.19 10.36
CA LEU A 188 18.20 -4.29 10.15
C LEU A 188 18.78 -3.07 9.41
N ASN A 189 17.94 -2.31 8.71
CA ASN A 189 18.29 -1.02 8.13
C ASN A 189 17.07 -0.10 8.13
N GLY A 190 17.07 0.91 9.01
CA GLY A 190 15.95 1.84 9.17
C GLY A 190 15.70 2.81 8.01
N LEU A 191 16.53 2.78 6.95
CA LEU A 191 16.29 3.49 5.69
C LEU A 191 15.75 2.59 4.58
N VAL A 192 15.54 1.30 4.82
CA VAL A 192 15.01 0.36 3.81
C VAL A 192 13.56 0.04 4.15
N ASN A 193 12.63 0.25 3.21
CA ASN A 193 11.24 -0.17 3.41
C ASN A 193 11.15 -1.68 3.62
N ASN A 194 10.10 -2.14 4.29
CA ASN A 194 9.81 -3.56 4.38
C ASN A 194 9.42 -4.11 3.00
N PHE A 195 10.07 -5.17 2.55
CA PHE A 195 9.77 -5.84 1.28
C PHE A 195 9.79 -7.37 1.45
N ASN A 196 9.24 -8.08 0.47
CA ASN A 196 9.45 -9.53 0.34
C ASN A 196 10.44 -9.78 -0.81
N ALA A 197 11.47 -10.60 -0.57
CA ALA A 197 12.55 -10.82 -1.53
C ALA A 197 12.05 -11.39 -2.86
N THR A 198 11.14 -12.37 -2.83
CA THR A 198 10.57 -12.96 -4.04
C THR A 198 9.67 -11.97 -4.79
N MET A 199 8.88 -11.18 -4.06
CA MET A 199 8.03 -10.15 -4.69
C MET A 199 8.87 -9.09 -5.40
N ILE A 200 9.92 -8.57 -4.77
CA ILE A 200 10.72 -7.49 -5.36
C ILE A 200 11.54 -7.96 -6.56
N GLU A 201 11.99 -9.22 -6.59
CA GLU A 201 12.66 -9.78 -7.77
C GLU A 201 11.73 -9.88 -8.98
N ALA A 202 10.48 -10.28 -8.75
CA ALA A 202 9.48 -10.45 -9.80
C ALA A 202 8.90 -9.11 -10.27
N LEU A 203 8.58 -8.21 -9.33
CA LEU A 203 7.91 -6.94 -9.60
C LEU A 203 8.89 -5.81 -9.95
N ARG A 204 10.11 -5.86 -9.40
CA ARG A 204 11.21 -4.90 -9.62
C ARG A 204 10.80 -3.44 -9.45
N ASN A 205 9.92 -3.17 -8.49
CA ASN A 205 9.46 -1.82 -8.17
C ASN A 205 9.44 -1.60 -6.65
N ASN A 206 9.27 -0.35 -6.25
CA ASN A 206 9.10 0.00 -4.84
C ASN A 206 7.82 -0.68 -4.28
N MET A 207 7.93 -1.24 -3.08
CA MET A 207 6.84 -1.92 -2.39
C MET A 207 7.01 -1.74 -0.89
N ASP A 208 5.92 -1.89 -0.14
CA ASP A 208 5.94 -1.87 1.32
C ASP A 208 5.00 -2.96 1.83
N ILE A 209 5.56 -4.01 2.44
CA ILE A 209 4.78 -5.11 3.03
C ILE A 209 4.71 -4.92 4.54
N LYS A 210 3.51 -5.08 5.11
CA LYS A 210 3.29 -4.98 6.55
C LYS A 210 2.38 -6.09 7.03
N PHE A 211 2.75 -6.72 8.14
CA PHE A 211 1.87 -7.62 8.86
C PHE A 211 0.86 -6.83 9.70
N ILE A 212 -0.42 -7.16 9.58
CA ILE A 212 -1.52 -6.51 10.30
C ILE A 212 -1.89 -7.39 11.48
N GLY A 213 -1.15 -7.25 12.58
CA GLY A 213 -1.21 -8.18 13.72
C GLY A 213 -1.98 -7.69 14.94
N SER A 214 -1.80 -6.44 15.40
CA SER A 214 -2.27 -6.05 16.74
C SER A 214 -2.67 -4.58 16.94
N GLY A 215 -3.72 -4.37 17.74
CA GLY A 215 -3.97 -3.11 18.46
C GLY A 215 -4.19 -1.88 17.57
N ALA A 216 -3.57 -0.76 17.98
CA ALA A 216 -3.70 0.54 17.32
C ALA A 216 -3.15 0.55 15.88
N SER A 217 -2.18 -0.32 15.57
CA SER A 217 -1.60 -0.43 14.22
C SER A 217 -2.63 -0.86 13.18
N VAL A 218 -3.58 -1.74 13.54
CA VAL A 218 -4.66 -2.18 12.66
C VAL A 218 -5.59 -1.02 12.34
N LYS A 219 -6.00 -0.23 13.34
CA LYS A 219 -6.85 0.95 13.14
C LYS A 219 -6.17 1.98 12.23
N GLY A 220 -4.88 2.24 12.46
CA GLY A 220 -4.09 3.13 11.63
C GLY A 220 -3.98 2.67 10.17
N ILE A 221 -3.72 1.38 9.94
CA ILE A 221 -3.63 0.81 8.59
C ILE A 221 -5.00 0.81 7.90
N LEU A 222 -6.09 0.45 8.60
CA LEU A 222 -7.44 0.50 8.05
C LEU A 222 -7.83 1.93 7.66
N TYR A 223 -7.53 2.91 8.50
CA TYR A 223 -7.74 4.32 8.17
C TYR A 223 -6.92 4.74 6.95
N TYR A 224 -5.63 4.38 6.92
CA TYR A 224 -4.74 4.66 5.79
C TYR A 224 -5.28 4.06 4.48
N ILE A 225 -5.58 2.76 4.45
CA ILE A 225 -6.12 2.07 3.28
C ILE A 225 -7.46 2.67 2.85
N THR A 226 -8.33 2.99 3.80
CA THR A 226 -9.63 3.63 3.51
C THR A 226 -9.43 5.00 2.87
N ASP A 227 -8.49 5.82 3.34
CA ASP A 227 -8.15 7.11 2.72
C ASP A 227 -7.71 6.95 1.26
N TYR A 228 -6.93 5.92 0.93
CA TYR A 228 -6.55 5.63 -0.46
C TYR A 228 -7.71 5.14 -1.32
N ILE A 229 -8.54 4.23 -0.81
CA ILE A 229 -9.70 3.71 -1.54
C ILE A 229 -10.71 4.83 -1.80
N THR A 230 -10.90 5.72 -0.83
CA THR A 230 -11.89 6.81 -0.89
C THR A 230 -11.32 8.12 -1.44
N LYS A 231 -10.06 8.13 -1.87
CA LYS A 231 -9.37 9.33 -2.32
C LYS A 231 -10.05 9.93 -3.54
N SER A 232 -10.59 11.14 -3.36
CA SER A 232 -11.20 11.91 -4.44
C SER A 232 -10.20 12.13 -5.57
N GLN A 233 -10.59 11.76 -6.81
CA GLN A 233 -9.77 11.97 -8.00
C GLN A 233 -9.51 13.46 -8.27
N LEU A 234 -10.37 14.35 -7.78
CA LEU A 234 -10.32 15.78 -8.06
C LEU A 234 -9.75 16.58 -6.87
N LYS A 235 -8.53 17.10 -7.04
CA LYS A 235 -7.85 17.88 -6.00
C LYS A 235 -8.38 19.32 -5.95
N THR A 236 -8.47 19.89 -4.75
CA THR A 236 -9.07 21.22 -4.49
C THR A 236 -8.44 22.37 -5.28
N HIS A 237 -7.15 22.32 -5.63
CA HIS A 237 -6.53 23.38 -6.45
C HIS A 237 -7.03 23.38 -7.90
N VAL A 238 -7.44 22.22 -8.42
CA VAL A 238 -8.13 22.11 -9.70
C VAL A 238 -9.49 22.81 -9.54
N ALA A 239 -10.23 22.51 -8.46
CA ALA A 239 -11.48 23.20 -8.08
C ALA A 239 -11.35 24.75 -8.10
N PHE A 240 -10.29 25.29 -7.49
CA PHE A 240 -10.06 26.75 -7.44
C PHE A 240 -9.68 27.37 -8.78
N SER A 241 -8.82 26.73 -9.57
CA SER A 241 -8.46 27.21 -10.93
C SER A 241 -9.69 27.30 -11.83
N MET A 242 -10.68 26.44 -11.59
CA MET A 242 -11.93 26.40 -12.34
C MET A 242 -12.93 27.45 -11.88
N LEU A 243 -12.99 27.77 -10.58
CA LEU A 243 -13.73 28.93 -10.08
C LEU A 243 -13.18 30.23 -10.69
N GLU A 244 -11.86 30.35 -10.83
CA GLU A 244 -11.25 31.50 -11.48
C GLU A 244 -11.68 31.60 -12.97
N LEU A 245 -11.63 30.48 -13.70
CA LEU A 245 -12.08 30.44 -15.10
C LEU A 245 -13.59 30.74 -15.24
N ALA A 246 -14.40 30.29 -14.28
CA ALA A 246 -15.82 30.58 -14.19
C ALA A 246 -16.09 32.08 -14.11
N VAL A 247 -15.42 32.74 -13.15
CA VAL A 247 -15.53 34.18 -12.91
C VAL A 247 -15.06 34.95 -14.13
N LYS A 248 -13.96 34.53 -14.78
CA LYS A 248 -13.50 35.14 -16.04
C LYS A 248 -14.50 35.02 -17.19
N LYS A 249 -15.20 33.88 -17.33
CA LYS A 249 -16.18 33.65 -18.40
C LYS A 249 -17.56 34.27 -18.16
N LEU A 250 -17.83 34.79 -16.97
CA LEU A 250 -19.10 35.45 -16.63
C LEU A 250 -19.26 36.83 -17.29
N GLY A 251 -18.16 37.55 -17.57
CA GLY A 251 -18.26 38.97 -17.95
C GLY A 251 -18.94 39.83 -16.88
N GLU A 252 -19.14 41.12 -17.16
CA GLU A 252 -19.82 42.04 -16.23
C GLU A 252 -21.33 41.75 -16.13
N PHE A 253 -21.85 41.81 -14.91
CA PHE A 253 -23.22 41.48 -14.51
C PHE A 253 -24.28 42.38 -15.18
N ASN A 254 -25.30 41.79 -15.83
CA ASN A 254 -26.49 42.52 -16.30
C ASN A 254 -27.68 42.34 -15.31
N PRO A 255 -28.30 43.41 -14.76
CA PRO A 255 -29.31 43.34 -13.69
C PRO A 255 -30.75 43.05 -14.12
N HIS A 256 -31.05 43.01 -15.43
CA HIS A 256 -32.43 42.95 -15.93
C HIS A 256 -32.98 41.54 -16.18
N GLU A 257 -32.33 40.53 -15.65
CA GLU A 257 -32.62 39.15 -15.96
C GLU A 257 -33.01 38.39 -14.68
N ASP A 258 -34.28 37.94 -14.62
CA ASP A 258 -34.79 36.88 -13.72
C ASP A 258 -33.96 35.56 -13.85
N ASP A 259 -33.03 35.56 -14.81
CA ASP A 259 -31.99 34.60 -15.17
C ASP A 259 -30.84 34.49 -14.16
N THR A 260 -30.71 35.29 -13.09
CA THR A 260 -29.53 35.17 -12.18
C THR A 260 -29.28 33.76 -11.64
N THR A 261 -30.34 33.05 -11.22
CA THR A 261 -30.27 31.65 -10.75
C THR A 261 -29.96 30.69 -11.90
N THR A 262 -30.53 30.93 -13.08
CA THR A 262 -30.31 30.13 -14.29
C THR A 262 -28.89 30.33 -14.84
N ARG A 263 -28.36 31.56 -14.77
CA ARG A 263 -27.00 31.96 -15.12
C ARG A 263 -26.01 31.36 -14.15
N ALA A 264 -26.30 31.34 -12.85
CA ALA A 264 -25.49 30.64 -11.85
C ALA A 264 -25.48 29.11 -12.08
N LYS A 265 -26.62 28.48 -12.40
CA LYS A 265 -26.68 27.06 -12.76
C LYS A 265 -25.89 26.74 -14.03
N LYS A 266 -26.06 27.54 -15.09
CA LYS A 266 -25.31 27.42 -16.36
C LYS A 266 -23.81 27.63 -16.13
N LEU A 267 -23.44 28.56 -15.23
CA LEU A 267 -22.06 28.76 -14.83
C LEU A 267 -21.50 27.51 -14.18
N LEU A 268 -22.15 26.99 -13.13
CA LEU A 268 -21.72 25.77 -12.44
C LEU A 268 -21.59 24.59 -13.41
N GLN A 269 -22.51 24.44 -14.37
CA GLN A 269 -22.41 23.42 -15.43
C GLN A 269 -21.21 23.67 -16.36
N LYS A 270 -20.98 24.89 -16.84
CA LYS A 270 -19.81 25.22 -17.66
C LYS A 270 -18.51 25.01 -16.91
N CYS A 271 -18.49 25.28 -15.61
CA CYS A 271 -17.38 24.95 -14.72
C CYS A 271 -17.18 23.45 -14.71
N ALA A 272 -18.22 22.67 -14.38
CA ALA A 272 -18.21 21.20 -14.34
C ALA A 272 -17.64 20.58 -15.63
N TYR A 273 -18.10 21.03 -16.79
CA TYR A 273 -17.58 20.57 -18.09
C TYR A 273 -16.14 21.01 -18.36
N ALA A 274 -15.76 22.22 -17.96
CA ALA A 274 -14.36 22.65 -18.00
C ALA A 274 -13.49 21.79 -17.07
N MET A 275 -14.01 21.34 -15.92
CA MET A 275 -13.29 20.43 -15.00
C MET A 275 -12.96 19.12 -15.68
N LEU A 276 -13.94 18.51 -16.33
CA LEU A 276 -13.76 17.22 -16.97
C LEU A 276 -12.87 17.33 -18.22
N SER A 277 -13.00 18.42 -19.00
CA SER A 277 -12.23 18.58 -20.24
C SER A 277 -10.79 19.03 -20.04
N GLN A 278 -10.45 19.69 -18.93
CA GLN A 278 -9.07 20.07 -18.61
C GLN A 278 -8.41 19.13 -17.59
N GLN A 279 -9.10 18.07 -17.17
CA GLN A 279 -8.49 17.08 -16.30
C GLN A 279 -7.39 16.33 -17.05
N GLU A 280 -6.15 16.62 -16.69
CA GLU A 280 -5.00 15.82 -17.15
C GLU A 280 -5.04 14.45 -16.47
N LEU A 281 -5.00 13.41 -17.28
CA LEU A 281 -4.91 12.03 -16.82
C LEU A 281 -3.49 11.50 -17.06
N PRO A 282 -2.92 10.75 -16.11
CA PRO A 282 -1.64 10.08 -16.31
C PRO A 282 -1.65 9.14 -17.51
N ALA A 283 -0.63 9.22 -18.36
CA ALA A 283 -0.52 8.41 -19.58
C ALA A 283 -0.60 6.91 -19.28
N GLN A 284 -0.02 6.46 -18.16
CA GLN A 284 -0.05 5.08 -17.71
C GLN A 284 -1.47 4.63 -17.32
N GLN A 285 -2.26 5.52 -16.70
CA GLN A 285 -3.66 5.23 -16.36
C GLN A 285 -4.51 5.11 -17.63
N VAL A 286 -4.33 6.05 -18.57
CA VAL A 286 -5.03 6.00 -19.86
C VAL A 286 -4.65 4.73 -20.63
N ALA A 287 -3.37 4.38 -20.67
CA ALA A 287 -2.92 3.15 -21.32
C ALA A 287 -3.50 1.89 -20.65
N SER A 288 -3.56 1.85 -19.31
CA SER A 288 -4.18 0.75 -18.57
C SER A 288 -5.65 0.56 -18.95
N GLU A 289 -6.40 1.66 -19.00
CA GLU A 289 -7.82 1.65 -19.38
C GLU A 289 -8.01 1.21 -20.84
N LEU A 290 -7.22 1.75 -21.77
CA LEU A 290 -7.29 1.39 -23.20
C LEU A 290 -6.90 -0.07 -23.47
N LEU A 291 -6.08 -0.67 -22.61
CA LEU A 291 -5.68 -2.08 -22.68
C LEU A 291 -6.63 -3.00 -21.89
N ASP A 292 -7.75 -2.46 -21.38
CA ASP A 292 -8.74 -3.20 -20.59
C ASP A 292 -8.12 -3.89 -19.36
N PHE A 293 -7.13 -3.23 -18.76
CA PHE A 293 -6.54 -3.68 -17.50
C PHE A 293 -7.43 -3.24 -16.33
N GLN A 294 -7.69 -4.18 -15.43
CA GLN A 294 -8.46 -3.93 -14.22
C GLN A 294 -7.73 -2.96 -13.29
N ASP A 295 -8.50 -2.03 -12.72
CA ASP A 295 -8.08 -1.09 -11.69
C ASP A 295 -8.33 -1.61 -10.27
N HIS A 296 -9.01 -2.75 -10.13
CA HIS A 296 -9.21 -3.42 -8.85
C HIS A 296 -9.19 -4.95 -9.00
N PHE A 297 -8.79 -5.62 -7.93
CA PHE A 297 -8.69 -7.08 -7.85
C PHE A 297 -9.43 -7.55 -6.61
N MET A 298 -10.46 -8.37 -6.80
CA MET A 298 -11.24 -8.91 -5.70
C MET A 298 -11.42 -10.42 -5.86
N SER A 299 -11.27 -11.11 -4.74
CA SER A 299 -11.52 -12.55 -4.63
C SER A 299 -13.01 -12.88 -4.47
N HIS A 300 -13.84 -11.91 -4.07
CA HIS A 300 -15.24 -12.10 -3.72
C HIS A 300 -16.07 -10.91 -4.20
N THR A 301 -17.36 -11.13 -4.41
CA THR A 301 -18.31 -10.05 -4.69
C THR A 301 -18.69 -9.35 -3.39
N TYR A 302 -18.48 -8.04 -3.33
CA TYR A 302 -18.88 -7.21 -2.19
C TYR A 302 -20.31 -6.67 -2.36
N ARG A 303 -20.96 -6.36 -1.24
CA ARG A 303 -22.25 -5.66 -1.22
C ARG A 303 -22.02 -4.20 -0.90
N ASN A 304 -22.81 -3.33 -1.53
CA ASN A 304 -22.77 -1.90 -1.25
C ASN A 304 -23.23 -1.66 0.19
N LEU A 305 -22.37 -1.02 0.98
CA LEU A 305 -22.74 -0.47 2.28
C LEU A 305 -23.00 1.03 2.09
N TYR A 306 -24.27 1.43 2.21
CA TYR A 306 -24.64 2.84 2.17
C TYR A 306 -24.26 3.50 3.50
N TRP A 307 -23.07 4.08 3.55
CA TRP A 307 -22.45 4.59 4.77
C TRP A 307 -23.39 5.46 5.61
N THR A 308 -24.02 6.48 5.01
CA THR A 308 -24.93 7.39 5.73
C THR A 308 -26.15 6.68 6.31
N SER A 309 -26.71 5.68 5.62
CA SER A 309 -27.83 4.90 6.16
C SER A 309 -27.40 4.03 7.32
N PHE A 310 -26.21 3.43 7.23
CA PHE A 310 -25.63 2.61 8.28
C PHE A 310 -25.24 3.44 9.51
N GLU A 311 -24.57 4.57 9.31
CA GLU A 311 -24.23 5.54 10.36
C GLU A 311 -25.48 6.06 11.08
N ASN A 312 -26.53 6.43 10.34
CA ASN A 312 -27.82 6.82 10.93
C ASN A 312 -28.47 5.70 11.74
N PHE A 313 -28.33 4.45 11.31
CA PHE A 313 -28.81 3.30 12.08
C PHE A 313 -28.03 3.14 13.38
N ILE A 314 -26.69 3.15 13.33
CA ILE A 314 -25.84 3.06 14.52
C ILE A 314 -26.12 4.21 15.49
N ASN A 315 -26.20 5.45 15.00
CA ASN A 315 -26.49 6.62 15.84
C ASN A 315 -27.87 6.57 16.52
N ARG A 316 -28.83 5.80 15.97
CA ARG A 316 -30.14 5.58 16.61
C ARG A 316 -30.07 4.53 17.71
N GLU A 317 -29.30 3.47 17.49
CA GLU A 317 -29.16 2.35 18.43
C GLU A 317 -28.18 2.66 19.56
N ASP A 318 -27.11 3.38 19.27
CA ASP A 318 -26.04 3.79 20.20
C ASP A 318 -25.59 5.23 19.89
N PRO A 319 -26.32 6.25 20.39
CA PRO A 319 -26.02 7.65 20.12
C PRO A 319 -24.65 8.04 20.67
N SER A 320 -23.79 8.62 19.83
CA SER A 320 -22.49 9.13 20.28
C SER A 320 -22.68 10.22 21.36
N PRO A 321 -22.02 10.09 22.54
CA PRO A 321 -22.09 11.11 23.59
C PRO A 321 -21.44 12.44 23.19
N GLU A 322 -20.70 12.49 22.08
CA GLU A 322 -20.00 13.68 21.57
C GLU A 322 -20.85 14.48 20.56
N CYS A 323 -22.04 14.00 20.18
CA CYS A 323 -22.89 14.62 19.15
C CYS A 323 -24.06 15.46 19.70
N TYR A 324 -23.97 15.96 20.93
CA TYR A 324 -24.96 16.85 21.54
C TYR A 324 -24.47 18.29 21.71
#